data_AF-A0A453P9I5-F1
#
_entry.id   AF-A0A453P9I5-F1
#
_cell.length_a   1.000
_cell.length_b   1.000
_cell.length_c   1.000
_cell.angle_alpha   90.00
_cell.angle_beta   90.00
_cell.angle_gamma   90.00
#
_symmetry.space_group_name_H-M   'P 1'
#
loop_
_entity.id
_entity.type
_entity.pdbx_description
1 polymer ?
#
loop_
_entity_poly.entity_id
_entity_poly.type
_entity_poly.pdbx_seq_one_letter_code
_entity_poly.pdbx_strand_id
1 'polypeptide(L)'
;MEIYSKEEEFWRQRGYINWVLFGDANTAYFQAIANGHRRRCSIPLLWEGGQLFQDPQAIRLLVDDFYKSLFAGRPRSGIALTDHIWS
;
A
#
# COMPACT_ATOMS: atom_id res chain seq x y z
N MET A 1 20.81 -4.57 24.32
CA MET A 1 20.63 -4.19 22.90
C MET A 1 20.71 -5.41 21.97
N GLU A 2 21.75 -6.24 22.06
CA GLU A 2 21.90 -7.40 21.14
C GLU A 2 20.80 -8.47 21.27
N ILE A 3 20.32 -8.75 22.49
CA ILE A 3 19.25 -9.74 22.73
C ILE A 3 17.92 -9.32 22.06
N TYR A 4 17.54 -8.05 22.19
CA TYR A 4 16.31 -7.53 21.58
C TYR A 4 16.37 -7.54 20.05
N SER A 5 17.54 -7.24 19.47
CA SER A 5 17.72 -7.29 18.02
C SER A 5 17.60 -8.73 17.48
N LYS A 6 18.17 -9.71 18.18
CA LYS A 6 18.03 -11.13 17.81
C LYS A 6 16.59 -11.63 17.95
N GLU A 7 15.88 -11.19 18.99
CA GLU A 7 14.47 -11.52 19.17
C GLU A 7 13.59 -10.94 18.05
N GLU A 8 13.79 -9.67 17.69
CA GLU A 8 13.08 -9.03 16.58
C GLU A 8 13.33 -9.77 15.26
N GLU A 9 14.59 -10.12 14.97
CA GLU A 9 14.94 -10.87 13.76
C GLU A 9 14.31 -12.26 13.73
N PHE A 10 14.33 -12.97 14.87
CA PHE A 10 13.66 -14.26 15.00
C PHE A 10 12.16 -14.18 14.68
N TRP A 11 11.46 -13.20 15.25
CA TRP A 11 10.03 -13.01 14.99
C TRP A 11 9.74 -12.59 13.55
N ARG A 12 10.61 -11.77 12.95
CA ARG A 12 10.51 -11.38 11.53
C ARG A 12 10.64 -12.60 10.61
N GLN A 13 11.66 -13.44 10.81
CA GLN A 13 11.87 -14.66 10.03
C GLN A 13 10.70 -15.64 10.18
N ARG A 14 10.23 -15.85 11.42
CA ARG A 14 9.09 -16.73 11.70
C ARG A 14 7.80 -16.24 11.04
N GLY A 15 7.55 -14.93 11.08
CA GLY A 15 6.42 -14.30 10.38
C GLY A 15 6.47 -14.54 8.88
N TYR A 16 7.64 -14.36 8.26
CA TYR A 16 7.84 -14.62 6.83
C TYR A 16 7.58 -16.08 6.45
N ILE A 17 8.15 -17.04 7.18
CA ILE A 17 7.94 -18.48 6.93
C ILE A 17 6.46 -18.84 7.03
N ASN A 18 5.76 -18.37 8.07
CA ASN A 18 4.34 -18.63 8.23
C ASN A 18 3.50 -18.02 7.09
N TRP A 19 3.86 -16.81 6.62
CA TRP A 19 3.20 -16.21 5.47
C TRP A 19 3.39 -17.03 4.20
N VAL A 20 4.61 -17.49 3.91
CA VAL A 20 4.88 -18.34 2.74
C VAL A 20 4.12 -19.67 2.81
N LEU A 21 4.05 -20.30 3.98
CA LEU A 21 3.42 -21.61 4.14
C LEU A 21 1.89 -21.57 4.19
N PHE A 22 1.31 -20.55 4.83
CA PHE A 22 -0.11 -20.52 5.17
C PHE A 22 -0.89 -19.34 4.57
N GLY A 23 -0.19 -18.39 3.95
CA GLY A 23 -0.76 -17.13 3.46
C GLY A 23 -1.48 -17.23 2.11
N ASP A 24 -1.16 -18.21 1.27
CA ASP A 24 -1.80 -18.35 -0.06
C ASP A 24 -3.08 -19.20 -0.01
N ALA A 25 -3.22 -20.04 1.01
CA ALA A 25 -4.45 -20.78 1.27
C ALA A 25 -5.39 -20.01 2.19
N ASN A 26 -6.70 -20.24 2.08
CA ASN A 26 -7.71 -19.65 2.96
C ASN A 26 -7.71 -20.30 4.36
N THR A 27 -6.58 -20.20 5.05
CA THR A 27 -6.38 -20.71 6.41
C THR A 27 -6.82 -19.69 7.45
N ALA A 28 -7.04 -20.14 8.69
CA ALA A 28 -7.26 -19.23 9.82
C ALA A 28 -6.09 -18.25 10.01
N TYR A 29 -4.86 -18.67 9.69
CA TYR A 29 -3.68 -17.81 9.72
C TYR A 29 -3.78 -16.68 8.69
N PHE A 30 -4.05 -17.00 7.42
CA PHE A 30 -4.26 -16.00 6.37
C PHE A 30 -5.34 -15.00 6.76
N GLN A 31 -6.50 -15.48 7.22
CA GLN A 31 -7.60 -14.61 7.62
C GLN A 31 -7.21 -13.69 8.78
N ALA A 32 -6.47 -14.19 9.77
CA ALA A 32 -6.01 -13.37 10.89
C ALA A 32 -5.04 -12.26 10.44
N ILE A 33 -4.07 -12.60 9.59
CA ILE A 33 -3.10 -11.63 9.05
C ILE A 33 -3.79 -10.61 8.13
N ALA A 34 -4.61 -11.06 7.19
CA ALA A 34 -5.34 -10.18 6.28
C ALA A 34 -6.27 -9.21 7.03
N ASN A 35 -6.98 -9.68 8.06
CA ASN A 35 -7.77 -8.82 8.93
C ASN A 35 -6.90 -7.86 9.75
N GLY A 36 -5.74 -8.32 10.23
CA GLY A 36 -4.76 -7.46 10.90
C GLY A 36 -4.27 -6.33 9.99
N HIS A 37 -3.91 -6.65 8.75
CA HIS A 37 -3.53 -5.67 7.73
C HIS A 37 -4.67 -4.72 7.44
N ARG A 38 -5.89 -5.22 7.23
CA ARG A 38 -7.07 -4.37 7.02
C ARG A 38 -7.28 -3.37 8.15
N ARG A 39 -7.14 -3.79 9.42
CA ARG A 39 -7.26 -2.87 10.57
C ARG A 39 -6.15 -1.82 10.60
N ARG A 40 -4.90 -2.23 10.36
CA ARG A 40 -3.73 -1.32 10.37
C ARG A 40 -3.72 -0.33 9.21
N CYS A 41 -4.17 -0.76 8.04
CA CYS A 41 -4.17 0.04 6.82
C CYS A 41 -5.48 0.77 6.57
N SER A 42 -6.47 0.65 7.46
CA SER A 42 -7.70 1.43 7.36
C SER A 42 -7.42 2.88 7.78
N ILE A 43 -7.86 3.84 6.98
CA ILE A 43 -7.81 5.26 7.30
C ILE A 43 -9.22 5.68 7.72
N PRO A 44 -9.52 5.75 9.03
CA PRO A 44 -10.88 6.08 9.49
C PRO A 44 -11.18 7.57 9.39
N LEU A 45 -10.14 8.41 9.38
CA LEU A 45 -10.22 9.86 9.42
C LEU A 45 -9.11 10.43 8.55
N LEU A 46 -9.43 11.38 7.68
CA LEU A 46 -8.48 12.08 6.85
C LEU A 46 -8.80 13.58 6.84
N TRP A 47 -7.80 14.41 7.10
CA TRP A 47 -7.92 15.87 7.00
C TRP A 47 -7.37 16.34 5.66
N GLU A 48 -8.13 17.19 4.98
CA GLU A 48 -7.72 17.83 3.73
C GLU A 48 -8.29 19.25 3.67
N GLY A 49 -7.45 20.25 3.40
CA GLY A 49 -7.90 21.63 3.21
C GLY A 49 -8.70 22.23 4.39
N GLY A 50 -8.52 21.73 5.61
CA GLY A 50 -9.32 22.16 6.78
C GLY A 50 -10.67 21.47 6.95
N GLN A 51 -10.98 20.46 6.11
CA GLN A 51 -12.16 19.60 6.23
C GLN A 51 -11.76 18.20 6.71
N LEU A 52 -12.56 17.63 7.61
CA LEU A 52 -12.41 16.25 8.09
C LEU A 52 -13.31 15.31 7.27
N PHE A 53 -12.71 14.26 6.72
CA PHE A 53 -13.37 13.17 6.02
C PHE A 53 -13.40 11.94 6.93
N GLN A 54 -14.60 11.37 7.11
CA GLN A 54 -14.82 10.15 7.90
C GLN A 54 -15.49 9.04 7.08
N ASP A 55 -16.10 9.39 5.94
CA ASP A 55 -16.70 8.42 5.03
C ASP A 55 -15.60 7.70 4.23
N PRO A 56 -15.54 6.35 4.27
CA PRO A 56 -14.51 5.61 3.55
C PRO A 56 -14.51 5.82 2.04
N GLN A 57 -15.66 6.07 1.41
CA GLN A 57 -15.73 6.32 -0.03
C GLN A 57 -15.17 7.69 -0.38
N ALA A 58 -15.52 8.72 0.39
CA ALA A 58 -14.97 10.06 0.22
C ALA A 58 -13.45 10.09 0.45
N ILE A 59 -12.95 9.40 1.49
CA ILE A 59 -11.51 9.24 1.74
C ILE A 59 -10.83 8.58 0.55
N ARG A 60 -11.42 7.50 -0.01
CA ARG A 60 -10.87 6.81 -1.17
C ARG A 60 -10.80 7.71 -2.40
N LEU A 61 -11.89 8.41 -2.73
CA LEU A 61 -11.92 9.31 -3.87
C LEU A 61 -10.87 10.41 -3.75
N LEU A 62 -10.72 11.00 -2.56
CA LEU A 62 -9.72 12.01 -2.29
C LEU A 62 -8.29 11.48 -2.51
N VAL A 63 -7.98 10.29 -1.98
CA VAL A 63 -6.67 9.66 -2.16
C VAL A 63 -6.40 9.34 -3.64
N ASP A 64 -7.40 8.77 -4.33
CA ASP A 64 -7.29 8.43 -5.75
C ASP A 64 -7.03 9.67 -6.60
N ASP A 65 -7.78 10.76 -6.38
CA ASP A 65 -7.63 12.01 -7.14
C ASP A 65 -6.32 12.72 -6.83
N PHE A 66 -5.90 12.74 -5.56
CA PHE A 66 -4.58 13.26 -5.18
C PHE A 66 -3.46 12.56 -5.96
N TYR A 67 -3.41 11.23 -5.92
CA TYR A 67 -2.34 10.49 -6.59
C TYR A 67 -2.43 10.51 -8.12
N LYS A 68 -3.65 10.53 -8.69
CA LYS A 68 -3.83 10.76 -10.12
C LYS A 68 -3.27 12.12 -10.53
N SER A 69 -3.48 13.16 -9.73
CA SER A 69 -2.95 14.49 -10.02
C SER A 69 -1.43 14.54 -9.86
N LEU A 70 -0.88 13.87 -8.84
CA LEU A 70 0.55 13.83 -8.54
C LEU A 70 1.34 13.11 -9.65
N PHE A 71 0.78 12.02 -10.17
CA PHE A 71 1.37 11.21 -11.23
C PHE A 71 0.77 11.50 -12.62
N ALA A 72 -0.05 12.55 -12.75
CA ALA A 72 -0.47 13.02 -14.06
C ALA A 72 0.79 13.34 -14.85
N GLY A 73 0.99 12.67 -15.97
CA GLY A 73 2.15 12.86 -16.82
C GLY A 73 2.31 14.34 -17.15
N ARG A 74 3.56 14.84 -17.16
CA ARG A 74 3.81 16.20 -17.65
C ARG A 74 3.17 16.33 -19.04
N PRO A 75 2.57 17.49 -19.37
CA PRO A 75 2.13 17.73 -20.73
C PRO A 75 3.30 17.42 -21.64
N ARG A 76 3.06 16.60 -22.68
CA ARG A 76 4.09 16.22 -23.65
C ARG A 76 4.79 17.49 -24.09
N SER A 77 6.08 17.62 -23.80
CA SER A 77 6.91 18.51 -24.61
C SER A 77 6.68 18.06 -26.05
N GLY A 78 6.54 18.98 -27.00
CA GLY A 78 6.19 18.68 -28.41
C GLY A 78 7.19 17.79 -29.15
N ILE A 79 8.08 17.11 -28.44
CA ILE A 79 9.06 16.14 -28.91
C ILE A 79 8.48 14.76 -28.61
N ALA A 80 8.00 14.09 -29.66
CA ALA A 80 7.65 12.68 -29.64
C ALA A 80 8.72 11.89 -30.40
N LEU A 81 8.95 10.64 -29.99
CA LEU A 81 9.72 9.71 -30.82
C LEU A 81 8.95 9.48 -32.12
N THR A 82 9.65 9.49 -33.24
CA THR A 82 9.04 9.16 -34.53
C THR A 82 8.69 7.67 -34.57
N ASP A 83 7.60 7.30 -35.26
CA ASP A 83 7.06 5.94 -35.26
C ASP A 83 8.05 4.86 -35.76
N HIS A 84 9.13 5.28 -36.41
CA HIS A 84 10.10 4.43 -37.10
C HIS A 84 11.50 4.48 -36.46
N ILE A 85 11.66 4.97 -35.23
CA ILE A 85 13.00 5.12 -34.62
C ILE A 85 13.73 3.78 -34.38
N TRP A 86 12.99 2.67 -34.33
CA TRP A 86 13.51 1.31 -34.14
C TRP A 86 13.42 0.45 -35.41
N SER A 87 13.13 1.06 -36.56
CA SER A 87 13.26 0.39 -37.86
C SER A 87 14.71 0.32 -38.30
#